data_AF-A0A933QR57-F1
#
_entry.id   AF-A0A933QR57-F1
#
_cell.length_a   1.000
_cell.length_b   1.000
_cell.length_c   1.000
_cell.angle_alpha   90.00
_cell.angle_beta   90.00
_cell.angle_gamma   90.00
#
_symmetry.space_group_name_H-M   'P 1'
#
loop_
_entity.id
_entity.type
_entity.pdbx_description
1 polymer ?
#
loop_
_entity_poly.entity_id
_entity_poly.type
_entity_poly.pdbx_seq_one_letter_code
_entity_poly.pdbx_strand_id
1 'polypeptide(L)'
;MNTCSNCQAQNKDQAQFCVNCGQPLTQVASPGHDPNGSGKMSGGQVQVGGDVAGRDKITTTTTGLDASTLVELTKQFAKIYQKIDARLEDPNTDKTEIKDTVQKIEEEVKKGEQANPAKVERWLKFLAGMADDIFQVVASTLASPIAGVAKAIQLIAKKAKT
;
A
#
# COMPACT_ATOMS: atom_id res chain seq x y z
N MET A 1 -29.38 -7.67 -24.12
CA MET A 1 -28.56 -6.47 -23.80
C MET A 1 -28.99 -6.02 -22.42
N ASN A 2 -28.09 -5.88 -21.45
CA ASN A 2 -28.47 -5.54 -20.08
C ASN A 2 -28.02 -4.11 -19.72
N THR A 3 -28.88 -3.35 -19.07
CA THR A 3 -28.64 -1.94 -18.72
C THR A 3 -28.26 -1.84 -17.25
N CYS A 4 -27.17 -1.14 -16.95
CA CYS A 4 -26.72 -0.98 -15.57
C CYS A 4 -27.70 -0.12 -14.77
N SER A 5 -28.25 -0.65 -13.67
CA SER A 5 -29.16 0.13 -12.81
C SER A 5 -28.47 1.32 -12.11
N ASN A 6 -27.14 1.30 -12.00
CA ASN A 6 -26.37 2.37 -11.35
C ASN A 6 -26.07 3.54 -12.28
N CYS A 7 -25.50 3.26 -13.47
CA CYS A 7 -25.06 4.30 -14.39
C CYS A 7 -25.81 4.32 -15.74
N GLN A 8 -26.80 3.46 -15.92
CA GLN A 8 -27.65 3.33 -17.10
C GLN A 8 -26.90 3.04 -18.42
N ALA A 9 -25.62 2.66 -18.35
CA ALA A 9 -24.86 2.23 -19.53
C ALA A 9 -25.39 0.88 -20.07
N GLN A 10 -25.38 0.74 -21.39
CA GLN A 10 -25.75 -0.50 -22.08
C GLN A 10 -24.56 -1.47 -22.10
N ASN A 11 -24.79 -2.70 -21.68
CA ASN A 11 -23.77 -3.75 -21.62
C ASN A 11 -24.23 -5.00 -22.40
N LYS A 12 -23.25 -5.83 -22.79
CA LYS A 12 -23.53 -7.13 -23.42
C LYS A 12 -24.34 -8.01 -22.47
N ASP A 13 -25.21 -8.86 -23.02
CA ASP A 13 -26.17 -9.67 -22.26
C ASP A 13 -25.52 -10.59 -21.21
N GLN A 14 -24.31 -11.05 -21.51
CA GLN A 14 -23.48 -11.92 -20.68
C GLN A 14 -22.39 -11.17 -19.89
N ALA A 15 -22.43 -9.83 -19.86
CA ALA A 15 -21.46 -9.05 -19.10
C ALA A 15 -21.75 -9.20 -17.60
N GLN A 16 -20.78 -9.75 -16.87
CA GLN A 16 -20.90 -9.94 -15.41
C GLN A 16 -20.77 -8.60 -14.65
N PHE A 17 -20.03 -7.65 -15.23
CA PHE A 17 -19.79 -6.31 -14.68
C PHE A 17 -20.05 -5.23 -15.74
N CYS A 18 -20.43 -4.05 -15.29
CA CYS A 18 -20.65 -2.90 -16.13
C CYS A 18 -19.32 -2.36 -16.66
N VAL A 19 -19.21 -2.19 -17.97
CA VAL A 19 -17.99 -1.67 -18.61
C VAL A 19 -17.73 -0.20 -18.30
N ASN A 20 -18.76 0.54 -17.90
CA ASN A 20 -18.65 1.98 -17.62
C ASN A 20 -18.34 2.27 -16.14
N CYS A 21 -18.99 1.57 -15.20
CA CYS A 21 -18.86 1.87 -13.78
C CYS A 21 -18.43 0.68 -12.91
N GLY A 22 -18.14 -0.49 -13.49
CA GLY A 22 -17.64 -1.67 -12.78
C GLY A 22 -18.67 -2.41 -11.91
N GLN A 23 -19.92 -1.96 -11.84
CA GLN A 23 -20.96 -2.61 -11.02
C GLN A 23 -21.38 -3.96 -11.59
N PRO A 24 -21.60 -4.99 -10.75
CA PRO A 24 -22.13 -6.27 -11.22
C PRO A 24 -23.54 -6.08 -11.81
N LEU A 25 -23.76 -6.62 -13.01
CA LEU A 25 -25.02 -6.45 -13.75
C LEU A 25 -26.03 -7.58 -13.48
N THR A 26 -25.55 -8.67 -12.90
CA THR A 26 -26.35 -9.87 -12.66
C THR A 26 -26.30 -10.19 -11.17
N GLN A 27 -27.44 -10.00 -10.48
CA GLN A 27 -27.75 -10.76 -9.28
C GLN A 27 -27.64 -12.23 -9.66
N VAL A 28 -26.58 -12.89 -9.19
CA VAL A 28 -26.44 -14.34 -9.27
C VAL A 28 -27.70 -14.93 -8.67
N ALA A 29 -28.49 -15.63 -9.49
CA ALA A 29 -29.63 -16.39 -9.04
C ALA A 29 -29.12 -17.48 -8.09
N SER A 30 -29.18 -17.22 -6.79
CA SER A 30 -29.12 -18.28 -5.79
C SER A 30 -30.42 -19.09 -5.89
N PRO A 31 -30.37 -20.43 -5.98
CA PRO A 31 -31.55 -21.26 -5.75
C PRO A 31 -32.08 -20.98 -4.34
N GLY A 32 -33.38 -20.78 -4.24
CA GLY A 32 -34.03 -20.10 -3.13
C GLY A 32 -34.29 -20.92 -1.86
N HIS A 33 -34.94 -20.18 -0.93
CA HIS A 33 -35.76 -20.60 0.23
C HIS A 33 -35.01 -21.34 1.36
N ASP A 34 -35.17 -21.01 2.65
CA ASP A 34 -36.32 -20.49 3.39
C ASP A 34 -35.87 -19.71 4.67
N PRO A 35 -36.71 -18.81 5.25
CA PRO A 35 -36.33 -17.80 6.22
C PRO A 35 -36.75 -18.14 7.66
N ASN A 36 -35.80 -18.15 8.61
CA ASN A 36 -36.13 -17.97 10.02
C ASN A 36 -34.92 -17.58 10.87
N GLY A 37 -35.05 -16.54 11.70
CA GLY A 37 -34.12 -16.32 12.81
C GLY A 37 -33.63 -14.88 13.05
N SER A 38 -34.57 -13.96 13.33
CA SER A 38 -34.50 -12.96 14.40
C SER A 38 -33.21 -12.14 14.62
N GLY A 39 -33.28 -10.83 14.33
CA GLY A 39 -32.37 -9.85 14.96
C GLY A 39 -32.42 -8.45 14.38
N LYS A 40 -33.38 -7.63 14.83
CA LYS A 40 -33.41 -6.17 14.59
C LYS A 40 -32.13 -5.50 15.12
N MET A 41 -31.75 -4.37 14.50
CA MET A 41 -31.33 -3.05 15.07
C MET A 41 -30.79 -2.20 13.91
N SER A 42 -31.60 -1.37 13.24
CA SER A 42 -31.87 0.04 13.58
C SER A 42 -30.63 0.90 13.85
N GLY A 43 -30.35 1.83 12.93
CA GLY A 43 -29.87 3.17 13.24
C GLY A 43 -28.36 3.36 13.42
N GLY A 44 -27.70 3.90 12.40
CA GLY A 44 -26.35 4.44 12.51
C GLY A 44 -25.79 4.87 11.17
N GLN A 45 -26.12 6.09 10.73
CA GLN A 45 -25.36 6.76 9.70
C GLN A 45 -23.89 6.86 10.14
N VAL A 46 -22.98 6.25 9.40
CA VAL A 46 -21.56 6.61 9.39
C VAL A 46 -21.20 7.02 7.98
N GLN A 47 -21.45 8.30 7.74
CA GLN A 47 -20.85 9.07 6.66
C GLN A 47 -19.44 9.43 7.12
N VAL A 48 -18.44 8.68 6.67
CA VAL A 48 -17.03 9.10 6.77
C VAL A 48 -16.41 8.83 5.42
N GLY A 49 -16.12 9.91 4.69
CA GLY A 49 -15.28 9.87 3.50
C GLY A 49 -13.89 9.35 3.88
N GLY A 50 -13.52 8.21 3.32
CA GLY A 50 -12.23 7.58 3.47
C GLY A 50 -12.29 6.20 2.84
N ASP A 51 -11.51 6.01 1.77
CA ASP A 51 -11.34 4.79 1.00
C ASP A 51 -11.64 3.49 1.77
N VAL A 52 -12.76 2.87 1.41
CA VAL A 52 -13.03 1.47 1.68
C VAL A 52 -12.17 0.65 0.70
N ALA A 53 -10.93 0.41 1.08
CA ALA A 53 -10.21 -0.74 0.55
C ALA A 53 -10.85 -1.99 1.16
N GLY A 54 -11.66 -2.69 0.35
CA GLY A 54 -12.22 -4.01 0.68
C GLY A 54 -11.10 -4.94 1.15
N ARG A 55 -11.22 -5.60 2.31
CA ARG A 55 -12.04 -6.79 2.55
C ARG A 55 -11.89 -7.91 1.52
N ASP A 56 -10.74 -8.00 0.83
CA ASP A 56 -10.30 -9.27 0.25
C ASP A 56 -8.91 -9.62 0.77
N LYS A 57 -8.98 -10.47 1.79
CA LYS A 57 -7.89 -11.16 2.48
C LYS A 57 -7.08 -11.97 1.46
N ILE A 58 -6.06 -11.35 0.87
CA ILE A 58 -4.94 -12.10 0.30
C ILE A 58 -4.12 -12.58 1.48
N THR A 59 -4.40 -13.82 1.87
CA THR A 59 -3.62 -14.57 2.85
C THR A 59 -2.27 -14.90 2.21
N THR A 60 -1.38 -13.93 2.14
CA THR A 60 0.03 -14.24 2.00
C THR A 60 0.54 -14.49 3.42
N THR A 61 0.45 -15.75 3.82
CA THR A 61 1.22 -16.33 4.92
C THR A 61 2.70 -16.21 4.56
N THR A 62 3.26 -15.01 4.69
CA THR A 62 4.69 -14.79 4.82
C THR A 62 4.88 -14.22 6.20
N THR A 63 5.34 -15.09 7.09
CA THR A 63 5.90 -14.77 8.40
C THR A 63 6.60 -13.40 8.38
N GLY A 64 6.08 -12.41 9.10
CA GLY A 64 6.88 -11.22 9.43
C GLY A 64 6.13 -9.92 9.72
N LEU A 65 4.96 -9.66 9.14
CA LEU A 65 4.35 -8.32 9.21
C LEU A 65 2.83 -8.36 9.24
N ASP A 66 2.24 -7.61 10.17
CA ASP A 66 0.80 -7.40 10.26
C ASP A 66 0.32 -6.58 9.05
N ALA A 67 -0.82 -6.94 8.44
CA ALA A 67 -1.32 -6.26 7.24
C ALA A 67 -1.54 -4.76 7.47
N SER A 68 -1.96 -4.39 8.69
CA SER A 68 -2.08 -3.01 9.16
C SER A 68 -0.74 -2.27 9.11
N THR A 69 0.34 -2.94 9.52
CA THR A 69 1.68 -2.36 9.56
C THR A 69 2.30 -2.24 8.17
N LEU A 70 2.05 -3.21 7.29
CA LEU A 70 2.46 -3.12 5.89
C LEU A 70 1.80 -1.91 5.21
N VAL A 71 0.51 -1.69 5.45
CA VAL A 71 -0.22 -0.54 4.92
C VAL A 71 0.37 0.79 5.42
N GLU A 72 0.70 0.89 6.72
CA GLU A 72 1.37 2.08 7.26
C GLU A 72 2.75 2.31 6.64
N LEU A 73 3.56 1.24 6.53
CA LEU A 73 4.88 1.31 5.91
C LEU A 73 4.78 1.78 4.45
N THR A 74 3.89 1.19 3.65
CA THR A 74 3.66 1.59 2.26
C THR A 74 3.18 3.04 2.16
N LYS A 75 2.33 3.52 3.07
CA LYS A 75 1.92 4.93 3.12
C LYS A 75 3.10 5.87 3.38
N GLN A 76 4.03 5.49 4.25
CA GLN A 76 5.24 6.28 4.49
C GLN A 76 6.13 6.33 3.24
N PHE A 77 6.37 5.19 2.59
CA PHE A 77 7.13 5.13 1.34
C PHE A 77 6.45 5.89 0.20
N ALA A 78 5.12 5.85 0.09
CA ALA A 78 4.37 6.65 -0.88
C ALA A 78 4.68 8.15 -0.75
N LYS A 79 4.78 8.69 0.49
CA LYS A 79 5.19 10.08 0.71
C LYS A 79 6.62 10.36 0.25
N ILE A 80 7.52 9.38 0.36
CA ILE A 80 8.90 9.48 -0.12
C ILE A 80 8.90 9.56 -1.66
N TYR A 81 8.14 8.71 -2.34
CA TYR A 81 8.00 8.76 -3.79
C TYR A 81 7.40 10.07 -4.29
N GLN A 82 6.39 10.60 -3.59
CA GLN A 82 5.83 11.92 -3.88
C GLN A 82 6.89 13.02 -3.73
N LYS A 83 7.73 12.95 -2.70
CA LYS A 83 8.85 13.89 -2.54
C LYS A 83 9.87 13.78 -3.67
N ILE A 84 10.21 12.57 -4.11
CA ILE A 84 11.12 12.33 -5.25
C ILE A 84 10.54 12.94 -6.53
N ASP A 85 9.26 12.69 -6.79
CA ASP A 85 8.54 13.16 -7.97
C ASP A 85 8.45 14.68 -8.01
N ALA A 86 8.12 15.29 -6.86
CA ALA A 86 8.04 16.73 -6.67
C ALA A 86 9.38 17.47 -6.71
N ARG A 87 10.53 16.75 -6.69
CA ARG A 87 11.82 17.41 -6.91
C ARG A 87 11.86 18.00 -8.30
N LEU A 88 12.59 19.09 -8.49
CA LEU A 88 12.99 19.50 -9.84
C LEU A 88 13.97 18.45 -10.39
N GLU A 89 13.91 18.19 -11.70
CA GLU A 89 14.90 17.34 -12.36
C GLU A 89 16.27 18.01 -12.23
N ASP A 90 17.18 17.35 -11.51
CA ASP A 90 18.54 17.84 -11.34
C ASP A 90 19.48 17.05 -12.27
N PRO A 91 20.30 17.72 -13.10
CA PRO A 91 21.20 17.04 -14.02
C PRO A 91 22.33 16.24 -13.32
N ASN A 92 22.57 16.45 -12.02
CA ASN A 92 23.55 15.69 -11.23
C ASN A 92 22.90 14.57 -10.41
N THR A 93 21.58 14.43 -10.46
CA THR A 93 20.87 13.48 -9.61
C THR A 93 19.67 12.90 -10.33
N ASP A 94 19.85 11.69 -10.84
CA ASP A 94 18.80 10.91 -11.48
C ASP A 94 17.70 10.53 -10.48
N LYS A 95 16.52 11.14 -10.65
CA LYS A 95 15.31 10.76 -9.89
C LYS A 95 15.00 9.28 -10.00
N THR A 96 15.26 8.69 -11.16
CA THR A 96 15.07 7.26 -11.41
C THR A 96 15.97 6.41 -10.52
N GLU A 97 17.25 6.77 -10.36
CA GLU A 97 18.20 6.07 -9.48
C GLU A 97 17.80 6.18 -8.01
N ILE A 98 17.35 7.36 -7.58
CA ILE A 98 16.80 7.55 -6.23
C ILE A 98 15.59 6.65 -6.03
N LYS A 99 14.65 6.66 -6.99
CA LYS A 99 13.40 5.90 -6.92
C LYS A 99 13.65 4.39 -6.87
N ASP A 100 14.55 3.88 -7.71
CA ASP A 100 14.99 2.48 -7.71
C ASP A 100 15.63 2.10 -6.37
N THR A 101 16.51 2.96 -5.84
CA THR A 101 17.16 2.71 -4.55
C THR A 101 16.15 2.64 -3.41
N VAL A 102 15.20 3.57 -3.37
CA VAL A 102 14.12 3.57 -2.37
C VAL A 102 13.26 2.33 -2.49
N GLN A 103 12.96 1.88 -3.71
CA GLN A 103 12.21 0.64 -3.94
C GLN A 103 12.95 -0.58 -3.41
N LYS A 104 14.25 -0.70 -3.70
CA LYS A 104 15.08 -1.80 -3.18
C LYS A 104 15.09 -1.84 -1.65
N ILE A 105 15.21 -0.68 -1.01
CA ILE A 105 15.10 -0.56 0.45
C ILE A 105 13.73 -1.03 0.93
N GLU A 106 12.65 -0.57 0.31
CA GLU A 106 11.28 -0.98 0.64
C GLU A 106 11.13 -2.51 0.55
N GLU A 107 11.59 -3.13 -0.54
CA GLU A 107 11.53 -4.57 -0.77
C GLU A 107 12.34 -5.36 0.26
N GLU A 108 13.52 -4.90 0.66
CA GLU A 108 14.26 -5.55 1.74
C GLU A 108 13.55 -5.36 3.07
N VAL A 109 13.02 -4.18 3.37
CA VAL A 109 12.34 -3.92 4.64
C VAL A 109 11.07 -4.75 4.78
N LYS A 110 10.35 -4.99 3.68
CA LYS A 110 9.20 -5.91 3.62
C LYS A 110 9.56 -7.36 3.97
N LYS A 111 10.83 -7.75 3.84
CA LYS A 111 11.30 -9.08 4.28
C LYS A 111 11.45 -9.18 5.80
N GLY A 112 11.33 -8.06 6.52
CA GLY A 112 11.38 -8.00 7.97
C GLY A 112 12.64 -8.65 8.53
N GLU A 113 12.50 -9.70 9.32
CA GLU A 113 13.64 -10.42 9.92
C GLU A 113 14.58 -11.08 8.89
N GLN A 114 14.09 -11.39 7.69
CA GLN A 114 14.91 -11.93 6.60
C GLN A 114 15.62 -10.86 5.78
N ALA A 115 15.39 -9.58 6.09
CA ALA A 115 16.00 -8.47 5.38
C ALA A 115 17.51 -8.44 5.59
N ASN A 116 18.28 -8.04 4.57
CA ASN A 116 19.72 -7.91 4.71
C ASN A 116 20.09 -6.48 5.17
N PRO A 117 20.49 -6.28 6.44
CA PRO A 117 20.82 -4.95 6.97
C PRO A 117 21.99 -4.31 6.23
N ALA A 118 22.99 -5.08 5.78
CA ALA A 118 24.13 -4.54 5.06
C ALA A 118 23.74 -3.96 3.69
N LYS A 119 22.74 -4.55 3.01
CA LYS A 119 22.20 -3.99 1.76
C LYS A 119 21.48 -2.67 2.02
N VAL A 120 20.62 -2.64 3.03
CA VAL A 120 19.87 -1.42 3.39
C VAL A 120 20.82 -0.30 3.81
N GLU A 121 21.87 -0.59 4.58
CA GLU A 121 22.90 0.42 4.91
C GLU A 121 23.59 0.97 3.66
N ARG A 122 23.98 0.10 2.73
CA ARG A 122 24.64 0.52 1.50
C ARG A 122 23.75 1.43 0.66
N TRP A 123 22.48 1.09 0.51
CA TRP A 123 21.52 1.91 -0.21
C TRP A 123 21.18 3.22 0.50
N LEU A 124 21.10 3.21 1.83
CA LEU A 124 20.94 4.42 2.63
C LEU A 124 22.13 5.38 2.45
N LYS A 125 23.37 4.87 2.48
CA LYS A 125 24.58 5.68 2.22
C LYS A 125 24.59 6.23 0.79
N PHE A 126 24.14 5.45 -0.19
CA PHE A 126 24.01 5.91 -1.57
C PHE A 126 22.97 7.04 -1.68
N LEU A 127 21.81 6.90 -1.04
CA LEU A 127 20.81 7.97 -0.95
C LEU A 127 21.35 9.20 -0.21
N ALA A 128 22.12 9.04 0.86
CA ALA A 128 22.72 10.17 1.57
C ALA A 128 23.69 10.97 0.69
N GLY A 129 24.44 10.28 -0.19
CA GLY A 129 25.38 10.92 -1.10
C GLY A 129 24.74 11.67 -2.28
N MET A 130 23.57 11.22 -2.75
CA MET A 130 22.91 11.81 -3.93
C MET A 130 21.69 12.67 -3.57
N ALA A 131 20.99 12.33 -2.50
CA ALA A 131 19.65 12.83 -2.22
C ALA A 131 19.40 12.92 -0.70
N ASP A 132 20.17 13.76 -0.01
CA ASP A 132 20.09 13.89 1.45
C ASP A 132 18.66 14.10 1.96
N ASP A 133 17.85 14.98 1.36
CA ASP A 133 16.45 15.15 1.81
C ASP A 133 15.58 13.86 1.65
N ILE A 134 15.85 12.99 0.66
CA ILE A 134 15.12 11.72 0.54
C ILE A 134 15.65 10.75 1.58
N PHE A 135 16.97 10.68 1.70
CA PHE A 135 17.63 9.86 2.71
C PHE A 135 17.09 10.17 4.11
N GLN A 136 16.95 11.44 4.49
CA GLN A 136 16.41 11.85 5.79
C GLN A 136 15.00 11.31 6.02
N VAL A 137 14.13 11.34 5.01
CA VAL A 137 12.75 10.85 5.12
C VAL A 137 12.71 9.31 5.14
N VAL A 138 13.52 8.65 4.32
CA VAL A 138 13.67 7.18 4.33
C VAL A 138 14.21 6.71 5.67
N ALA A 139 15.33 7.27 6.14
CA ALA A 139 15.92 6.93 7.43
C ALA A 139 14.96 7.23 8.59
N SER A 140 14.14 8.28 8.50
CA SER A 140 13.08 8.55 9.48
C SER A 140 12.03 7.45 9.50
N THR A 141 11.60 7.00 8.32
CA THR A 141 10.62 5.94 8.15
C THR A 141 11.15 4.61 8.71
N LEU A 142 12.41 4.29 8.44
CA LEU A 142 13.06 3.07 8.92
C LEU A 142 13.43 3.11 10.40
N ALA A 143 13.78 4.28 10.94
CA ALA A 143 14.07 4.46 12.36
C ALA A 143 12.79 4.52 13.22
N SER A 144 11.62 4.66 12.58
CA SER A 144 10.34 4.63 13.28
C SER A 144 10.11 3.23 13.84
N PRO A 145 9.50 3.11 15.04
CA PRO A 145 9.18 1.83 15.67
C PRO A 145 7.98 1.17 15.00
N ILE A 146 8.05 0.99 13.68
CA ILE A 146 7.06 0.30 12.87
C ILE A 146 7.31 -1.21 13.08
N ALA A 147 6.27 -1.94 13.51
CA ALA A 147 6.37 -3.37 13.72
C ALA A 147 6.84 -4.07 12.43
N GLY A 148 7.78 -4.99 12.54
CA GLY A 148 8.34 -5.78 11.44
C GLY A 148 9.32 -5.08 10.48
N VAL A 149 9.76 -3.85 10.75
CA VAL A 149 11.11 -3.44 10.30
C VAL A 149 12.12 -4.12 11.21
N ALA A 150 13.09 -4.86 10.65
CA ALA A 150 14.11 -5.53 11.45
C ALA A 150 14.85 -4.52 12.36
N LYS A 151 15.06 -4.90 13.63
CA LYS A 151 15.80 -4.06 14.59
C LYS A 151 17.18 -3.65 14.07
N ALA A 152 17.85 -4.52 13.32
CA ALA A 152 19.12 -4.20 12.68
C ALA A 152 19.00 -3.03 11.70
N ILE A 153 17.94 -3.00 10.88
CA ILE A 153 17.67 -1.88 9.96
C ILE A 153 17.32 -0.61 10.74
N GLN A 154 16.51 -0.71 11.80
CA GLN A 154 16.20 0.45 12.65
C GLN A 154 17.47 1.06 13.27
N LEU A 155 18.40 0.21 13.73
CA LEU A 155 19.68 0.65 14.27
C LEU A 155 20.56 1.32 13.21
N ILE A 156 20.60 0.78 12.00
CA ILE A 156 21.30 1.39 10.87
C ILE A 156 20.70 2.76 10.54
N ALA A 157 19.38 2.85 10.44
CA ALA A 157 18.69 4.10 10.13
C ALA A 157 18.90 5.16 11.23
N LYS A 158 18.90 4.75 12.51
CA LYS A 158 19.24 5.63 13.64
C LYS A 158 20.70 6.09 13.58
N LYS A 159 21.63 5.20 13.25
CA LYS A 159 23.06 5.55 13.09
C LYS A 159 23.30 6.48 11.90
N ALA A 160 22.58 6.29 10.80
CA ALA A 160 22.76 7.09 9.60
C ALA A 160 22.24 8.53 9.77
N LYS A 161 21.32 8.76 10.71
CA LYS A 161 20.79 10.09 11.05
C LYS A 161 21.66 10.90 12.02
N THR A 162 22.64 10.26 12.67
CA THR A 162 23.49 10.92 13.68
C THR A 162 24.76 11.45 13.06
#